data_AF-E2CDP1-F1
#
_entry.id   AF-E2CDP1-F1
#
_cell.length_a   1.000
_cell.length_b   1.000
_cell.length_c   1.000
_cell.angle_alpha   90.00
_cell.angle_beta   90.00
_cell.angle_gamma   90.00
#
_symmetry.space_group_name_H-M   'P 1'
#
loop_
_entity.id
_entity.type
_entity.pdbx_description
1 polymer ?
#
loop_
_entity_poly.entity_id
_entity_poly.type
_entity_poly.pdbx_seq_one_letter_code
_entity_poly.pdbx_strand_id
1 'polypeptide(L)' 'MKGVTSAAHGEALPVLKKRFAMGILPAMAQAKGWIMDKPEGLTVTADGQLILVTDNDGVDDAPGETQLINLGPVSRLN' A
#
# COMPACT_ATOMS: atom_id res chain seq x y z
N MET A 1 3.14 12.23 -14.85
CA MET A 1 2.33 11.24 -15.60
C MET A 1 2.27 11.70 -17.05
N LYS A 2 2.66 10.86 -18.01
CA LYS A 2 2.70 11.28 -19.42
C LYS A 2 1.27 11.27 -19.97
N GLY A 3 0.81 12.41 -20.48
CA GLY A 3 -0.48 12.50 -21.22
C GLY A 3 -1.73 12.70 -20.37
N VAL A 4 -1.63 13.18 -19.13
CA VAL A 4 -2.79 13.48 -18.27
C VAL A 4 -2.73 14.94 -17.86
N THR A 5 -3.74 15.71 -18.24
CA THR A 5 -3.88 17.13 -17.88
C THR A 5 -4.87 17.25 -16.73
N SER A 6 -4.50 17.94 -15.65
CA SER A 6 -5.41 18.22 -14.53
C SER A 6 -6.60 19.07 -14.98
N ALA A 7 -7.77 18.82 -14.39
CA ALA A 7 -8.96 19.66 -14.56
C ALA A 7 -9.18 20.55 -13.33
N ALA A 8 -9.92 21.65 -13.50
CA ALA A 8 -10.24 22.55 -12.40
C ALA A 8 -11.27 21.92 -11.43
N HIS A 9 -11.38 22.48 -10.23
CA HIS A 9 -12.41 22.07 -9.28
C HIS A 9 -13.81 22.32 -9.87
N GLY A 10 -14.66 21.30 -9.86
CA GLY A 10 -16.02 21.35 -10.44
C GLY A 10 -16.11 20.87 -11.89
N GLU A 11 -15.00 20.62 -12.57
CA GLU A 11 -14.97 20.00 -13.90
C GLU A 11 -14.84 18.47 -13.83
N ALA A 12 -15.07 17.81 -14.96
CA ALA A 12 -14.85 16.38 -15.08
C ALA A 12 -13.37 16.03 -14.91
N LEU A 13 -13.03 15.32 -13.83
CA LEU A 13 -11.65 14.92 -13.54
C LEU A 13 -11.19 13.81 -14.48
N PRO A 14 -9.94 13.85 -14.98
CA PRO A 14 -9.38 12.75 -15.77
C PRO A 14 -9.25 11.50 -14.89
N VAL A 15 -9.92 10.42 -15.29
CA VAL A 15 -9.84 9.12 -14.59
C VAL A 15 -8.77 8.25 -15.24
N LEU A 16 -7.83 7.77 -14.43
CA LEU A 16 -6.78 6.86 -14.88
C LEU A 16 -7.23 5.42 -14.82
N LYS A 17 -6.84 4.64 -15.84
CA LYS A 17 -6.99 3.19 -15.80
C LYS A 17 -6.06 2.62 -14.74
N LYS A 18 -6.65 1.94 -13.75
CA LYS A 18 -5.89 1.20 -12.74
C LYS A 18 -5.29 -0.05 -13.38
N ARG A 19 -4.09 -0.41 -12.91
CA ARG A 19 -3.50 -1.73 -13.15
C ARG A 19 -3.19 -2.37 -11.80
N PHE A 20 -3.17 -3.69 -11.79
CA PHE A 20 -2.59 -4.41 -10.67
C PHE A 20 -1.09 -4.10 -10.58
N ALA A 21 -0.59 -3.88 -9.37
CA ALA A 21 0.83 -3.59 -9.13
C ALA A 21 1.50 -4.72 -8.34
N MET A 22 0.92 -5.12 -7.21
CA MET A 22 1.48 -6.14 -6.34
C MET A 22 0.40 -6.73 -5.42
N GLY A 23 0.49 -8.03 -5.15
CA GLY A 23 -0.26 -8.68 -4.08
C GLY A 23 0.56 -8.69 -2.80
N ILE A 24 0.00 -8.14 -1.71
CA ILE A 24 0.70 -7.97 -0.43
C ILE A 24 0.42 -9.10 0.58
N LEU A 25 -0.63 -9.90 0.37
CA LEU A 25 -1.01 -10.98 1.27
C LEU A 25 0.14 -11.97 1.58
N PRO A 26 0.97 -12.41 0.62
CA PRO A 26 2.09 -13.30 0.94
C PRO A 26 3.13 -12.68 1.87
N ALA A 27 3.33 -11.36 1.81
CA ALA A 27 4.25 -10.65 2.70
C ALA A 27 3.65 -10.49 4.10
N MET A 28 2.37 -10.15 4.18
CA MET A 28 1.64 -10.02 5.45
C MET A 28 1.51 -11.36 6.19
N ALA A 29 1.43 -12.48 5.45
CA ALA A 29 1.39 -13.82 6.04
C ALA A 29 2.73 -14.28 6.66
N GLN A 30 3.84 -13.55 6.46
CA GLN A 30 5.16 -13.96 6.97
C GLN A 30 5.27 -13.92 8.49
N ALA A 31 4.40 -13.16 9.17
CA ALA A 31 4.31 -13.15 10.62
C ALA A 31 3.86 -14.51 11.20
N LYS A 32 3.36 -15.44 10.35
CA LYS A 32 2.86 -16.78 10.74
C LYS A 32 1.73 -16.75 11.78
N GLY A 33 1.14 -15.59 12.00
CA GLY A 33 -0.06 -15.38 12.80
C GLY A 33 -1.25 -15.07 11.90
N TRP A 34 -2.18 -14.28 12.41
CA TRP A 34 -3.29 -13.76 11.63
C TRP A 34 -2.76 -12.77 10.59
N ILE A 35 -3.38 -12.77 9.41
CA ILE A 35 -3.12 -11.70 8.45
C ILE A 35 -3.82 -10.46 8.99
N MET A 36 -3.00 -9.47 9.32
CA MET A 36 -3.45 -8.21 9.87
C MET A 36 -4.30 -7.42 8.85
N ASP A 37 -5.26 -6.65 9.34
CA ASP A 37 -6.07 -5.75 8.51
C ASP A 37 -5.38 -4.38 8.36
N LYS A 38 -6.08 -3.39 7.79
CA LYS A 38 -5.68 -1.98 7.74
C LYS A 38 -4.23 -1.73 7.24
N PRO A 39 -3.84 -2.18 6.03
CA PRO A 39 -2.64 -1.66 5.38
C PRO A 39 -2.87 -0.18 5.01
N GLU A 40 -2.24 0.75 5.75
CA GLU A 40 -2.58 2.18 5.67
C GLU A 40 -1.42 3.10 5.31
N GLY A 41 -0.18 2.67 5.51
CA GLY A 41 0.98 3.44 5.09
C GLY A 41 1.85 2.70 4.08
N LEU A 42 2.30 3.41 3.06
CA LEU A 42 3.27 2.91 2.09
C LEU A 42 4.32 3.99 1.84
N THR A 43 5.60 3.62 1.92
CA THR A 43 6.71 4.54 1.63
C THR A 43 7.83 3.86 0.85
N VAL A 44 8.73 4.67 0.31
CA VAL A 44 9.98 4.23 -0.34
C VAL A 44 11.14 4.80 0.46
N THR A 45 12.04 3.95 0.92
CA THR A 45 13.27 4.36 1.61
C THR A 45 14.29 4.98 0.65
N ALA A 46 15.33 5.62 1.19
CA ALA A 46 16.38 6.24 0.39
C ALA A 46 17.15 5.24 -0.50
N ASP A 47 17.26 3.98 -0.06
CA ASP A 47 17.84 2.85 -0.81
C ASP A 47 16.80 2.08 -1.66
N GLY A 48 15.60 2.65 -1.82
CA GLY A 48 14.59 2.15 -2.76
C GLY A 48 13.79 0.95 -2.27
N GLN A 49 13.71 0.69 -0.97
CA GLN A 49 12.86 -0.36 -0.40
C GLN A 49 11.44 0.15 -0.18
N LEU A 50 10.46 -0.67 -0.54
CA LEU A 50 9.05 -0.39 -0.37
C LEU A 50 8.60 -0.91 1.00
N ILE A 51 8.17 -0.01 1.89
CA ILE A 51 7.75 -0.35 3.24
C ILE A 51 6.25 -0.12 3.39
N LEU A 52 5.55 -1.15 3.87
CA LEU A 52 4.13 -1.14 4.22
C LEU A 52 3.99 -1.10 5.75
N VAL A 53 3.03 -0.33 6.25
CA VAL A 53 2.65 -0.34 7.68
C VAL A 53 1.16 -0.57 7.85
N THR A 54 0.81 -1.36 8.87
CA THR A 54 -0.58 -1.61 9.29
C THR A 54 -0.91 -0.87 10.58
N ASP A 55 -2.11 -0.35 10.72
CA ASP A 55 -2.56 0.40 11.90
C ASP A 55 -3.74 -0.31 12.59
N ASN A 56 -3.59 -1.53 13.12
CA ASN A 56 -4.74 -2.35 13.57
C ASN A 56 -5.41 -1.91 14.88
N ASP A 57 -5.66 -0.61 15.04
CA ASP A 57 -6.08 0.02 16.28
C ASP A 57 -7.60 0.08 16.52
N GLY A 58 -8.44 -0.45 15.62
CA GLY A 58 -9.90 -0.17 15.68
C GLY A 58 -10.86 -1.12 14.96
N VAL A 59 -10.48 -2.37 14.70
CA VAL A 59 -11.39 -3.40 14.12
C VAL A 59 -11.75 -4.46 15.18
N ASP A 60 -12.97 -4.99 15.12
CA ASP A 60 -13.44 -6.08 16.00
C ASP A 60 -12.51 -7.31 15.87
N ASP A 61 -12.21 -7.96 16.99
CA ASP A 61 -11.35 -9.15 17.09
C ASP A 61 -9.89 -8.99 16.58
N ALA A 62 -9.38 -7.75 16.43
CA ALA A 62 -7.97 -7.54 16.08
C ALA A 62 -7.03 -7.43 17.29
N PRO A 63 -5.80 -7.95 17.19
CA PRO A 63 -4.87 -7.96 18.32
C PRO A 63 -4.22 -6.60 18.63
N GLY A 64 -4.55 -5.53 17.90
CA GLY A 64 -3.94 -4.21 18.09
C GLY A 64 -2.51 -4.07 17.52
N GLU A 65 -2.00 -5.07 16.79
CA GLU A 65 -0.61 -5.10 16.33
C GLU A 65 -0.36 -4.16 15.13
N THR A 66 0.74 -3.41 15.19
CA THR A 66 1.29 -2.65 14.06
C THR A 66 2.44 -3.43 13.44
N GLN A 67 2.34 -3.77 12.15
CA GLN A 67 3.41 -4.43 11.41
C GLN A 67 4.12 -3.45 10.48
N LEU A 68 5.45 -3.52 10.45
CA LEU A 68 6.30 -2.83 9.47
C LEU A 68 6.88 -3.89 8.53
N ILE A 69 6.44 -3.88 7.27
CA ILE A 69 6.69 -4.95 6.32
C ILE A 69 7.52 -4.41 5.16
N ASN A 70 8.69 -5.00 4.92
CA ASN A 70 9.48 -4.73 3.73
C ASN A 70 8.95 -5.57 2.54
N LEU A 71 8.39 -4.90 1.54
CA LEU A 71 7.88 -5.50 0.30
C LEU A 71 8.99 -5.66 -0.77
N GLY A 72 10.24 -5.35 -0.44
CA GLY A 72 11.39 -5.42 -1.32
C GLY A 72 11.56 -4.15 -2.16
N PRO A 73 12.36 -4.20 -3.24
CA PRO A 73 12.72 -3.01 -4.00
C PRO A 73 11.52 -2.44 -4.77
N VAL A 74 11.42 -1.11 -4.83
CA VAL A 74 10.36 -0.36 -5.55
C VAL A 74 10.31 -0.68 -7.05
N SER A 75 11.41 -1.18 -7.61
CA SER A 75 11.46 -1.65 -9.00
C SER A 75 10.45 -2.75 -9.32
N ARG A 76 9.95 -3.48 -8.31
CA ARG A 76 8.88 -4.48 -8.46
C ARG A 76 7.54 -3.90 -8.88
N LEU A 77 7.34 -2.57 -8.78
CA LEU A 77 6.08 -1.93 -9.15
C LEU A 77 5.94 -1.71 -10.67
N ASN A 78 7.00 -1.88 -11.46
CA ASN A 78 7.06 -1.53 -12.87
C ASN A 78 7.21 -2.75 -13.78
#